data_AF-A0A0D9A1G1-F1
#
_entry.id   AF-A0A0D9A1G1-F1
#
_cell.length_a   1.000
_cell.length_b   1.000
_cell.length_c   1.000
_cell.angle_alpha   90.00
_cell.angle_beta   90.00
_cell.angle_gamma   90.00
#
_symmetry.space_group_name_H-M   'P 1'
#
loop_
_entity.id
_entity.type
_entity.pdbx_description
1 polymer ?
#
loop_
_entity_poly.entity_id
_entity_poly.type
_entity_poly.pdbx_seq_one_letter_code
_entity_poly.pdbx_strand_id
1 'polypeptide(L)'
;MKFTYLGAVVSVAICLVPGMERHRAISQTQPDYACFLTTSSGKTVDFSQGLLCGAQKTAAVPLNTDEAFLAEYKRNAMQYAEVRDSLLASATQSPEISSMQAKQVCSDLQSGLSLDEIKQKQSRETVEQSSIVNAQIVTNLASKYYCPNLAK
;
A
#
# COMPACT_ATOMS: atom_id res chain seq x y z
N MET A 1 -0.79 -74.43 -6.27
CA MET A 1 -1.35 -73.32 -7.08
C MET A 1 -1.52 -72.10 -6.17
N LYS A 2 -1.14 -70.93 -6.71
CA LYS A 2 -1.44 -69.54 -6.30
C LYS A 2 -0.60 -68.88 -5.18
N PHE A 3 0.19 -67.93 -5.68
CA PHE A 3 0.92 -66.78 -5.12
C PHE A 3 0.19 -66.00 -4.02
N THR A 4 0.95 -65.39 -3.10
CA THR A 4 1.23 -63.93 -3.16
C THR A 4 2.31 -63.49 -2.16
N TYR A 5 3.25 -62.69 -2.67
CA TYR A 5 4.18 -61.82 -1.95
C TYR A 5 3.45 -60.71 -1.20
N LEU A 6 4.02 -60.24 -0.09
CA LEU A 6 3.93 -58.88 0.48
C LEU A 6 4.84 -58.91 1.72
N GLY A 7 5.98 -58.22 1.80
CA GLY A 7 6.22 -56.83 1.45
C GLY A 7 6.70 -56.16 2.75
N ALA A 8 8.00 -56.26 3.05
CA ALA A 8 8.62 -55.58 4.17
C ALA A 8 8.95 -54.15 3.77
N VAL A 9 8.38 -53.13 4.42
CA VAL A 9 8.92 -51.76 4.38
C VAL A 9 8.69 -51.05 5.73
N VAL A 10 9.80 -50.96 6.46
CA VAL A 10 10.31 -49.84 7.29
C VAL A 10 9.30 -48.88 7.93
N SER A 11 9.19 -48.96 9.25
CA SER A 11 8.63 -47.92 10.13
C SER A 11 9.53 -46.68 10.15
N VAL A 12 9.05 -45.56 9.62
CA VAL A 12 9.67 -44.25 9.84
C VAL A 12 9.01 -43.62 11.07
N ALA A 13 9.78 -43.41 12.12
CA ALA A 13 9.34 -42.70 13.33
C ALA A 13 9.18 -41.22 13.01
N ILE A 14 7.96 -40.69 13.17
CA ILE A 14 7.67 -39.26 13.10
C ILE A 14 7.83 -38.69 14.51
N CYS A 15 8.94 -38.01 14.78
CA CYS A 15 9.10 -37.21 15.99
C CYS A 15 8.28 -35.91 15.85
N LEU A 16 7.08 -35.88 16.44
CA LEU A 16 6.34 -34.65 16.70
C LEU A 16 6.90 -34.01 17.98
N VAL A 17 7.70 -32.95 17.84
CA VAL A 17 8.01 -32.04 18.95
C VAL A 17 7.05 -30.86 18.84
N PRO A 18 6.17 -30.63 19.84
CA PRO A 18 5.31 -29.46 19.88
C PRO A 18 6.13 -28.27 20.39
N GLY A 19 6.35 -27.27 19.54
CA GLY A 19 7.21 -26.14 19.89
C GLY A 19 6.83 -24.87 19.16
N MET A 20 5.80 -24.20 19.67
CA MET A 20 5.57 -22.75 19.53
C MET A 20 5.78 -22.14 18.14
N GLU A 21 4.74 -22.19 17.31
CA GLU A 21 4.54 -21.29 16.18
C GLU A 21 4.37 -19.84 16.67
N ARG A 22 5.47 -19.21 17.08
CA ARG A 22 5.58 -17.76 17.00
C ARG A 22 5.64 -17.45 15.51
N HIS A 23 4.49 -17.11 14.94
CA HIS A 23 4.39 -16.36 13.69
C HIS A 23 5.16 -15.05 13.87
N ARG A 24 6.47 -15.09 13.66
CA ARG A 24 7.27 -13.89 13.44
C ARG A 24 6.83 -13.38 12.08
N ALA A 25 6.20 -12.21 12.12
CA ALA A 25 6.00 -11.35 10.98
C ALA A 25 7.23 -11.42 10.07
N ILE A 26 7.01 -11.80 8.83
CA ILE A 26 7.98 -11.60 7.76
C ILE A 26 8.02 -10.09 7.57
N SER A 27 8.88 -9.44 8.36
CA SER A 27 9.33 -8.09 8.06
C SER A 27 10.05 -8.21 6.73
N GLN A 28 9.47 -7.66 5.67
CA GLN A 28 10.13 -7.54 4.38
C GLN A 28 11.39 -6.68 4.59
N THR A 29 12.51 -7.34 4.85
CA THR A 29 13.83 -6.72 4.75
C THR A 29 13.95 -6.25 3.31
N GLN A 30 13.79 -4.94 3.10
CA GLN A 30 14.22 -4.30 1.88
C GLN A 30 15.67 -4.72 1.62
N PRO A 31 16.03 -5.06 0.38
CA PRO A 31 17.42 -5.33 0.04
C PRO A 31 18.28 -4.14 0.43
N ASP A 32 19.28 -4.40 1.27
CA ASP A 32 20.29 -3.44 1.72
C ASP A 32 21.23 -3.18 0.53
N TYR A 33 20.79 -2.34 -0.41
CA TYR A 33 21.62 -1.94 -1.53
C TYR A 33 22.69 -0.99 -1.01
N ALA A 34 23.95 -1.44 -1.08
CA ALA A 34 25.13 -0.64 -0.82
C ALA A 34 25.08 0.66 -1.64
N CYS A 35 24.71 1.77 -1.01
CA CYS A 35 24.61 3.05 -1.69
C CYS A 35 25.83 3.93 -1.50
N PHE A 36 26.94 3.41 -2.00
CA PHE A 36 28.18 4.15 -2.11
C PHE A 36 28.80 3.88 -3.49
N LEU A 37 29.52 4.87 -4.03
CA LEU A 37 30.30 4.71 -5.25
C LEU A 37 31.77 4.90 -4.93
N THR A 38 32.59 3.91 -5.30
CA THR A 38 34.04 4.04 -5.24
C THR A 38 34.56 4.53 -6.58
N THR A 39 35.18 5.70 -6.56
CA THR A 39 35.81 6.33 -7.72
C THR A 39 37.05 5.56 -8.16
N SER A 40 37.53 5.80 -9.39
CA SER A 40 38.76 5.19 -9.92
C SER A 40 40.02 5.57 -9.12
N SER A 41 39.98 6.63 -8.31
CA SER A 41 41.04 7.00 -7.38
C SER A 41 40.94 6.31 -6.01
N GLY A 42 40.01 5.36 -5.83
CA GLY A 42 39.79 4.64 -4.58
C GLY A 42 39.04 5.43 -3.50
N LYS A 43 38.49 6.62 -3.82
CA LYS A 43 37.65 7.38 -2.87
C LYS A 43 36.23 6.86 -2.92
N THR A 44 35.66 6.55 -1.76
CA THR A 44 34.26 6.18 -1.61
C THR A 44 33.40 7.41 -1.32
N VAL A 45 32.36 7.59 -2.12
CA VAL A 45 31.33 8.62 -1.92
C VAL A 45 30.08 7.91 -1.41
N ASP A 46 29.66 8.25 -0.20
CA ASP A 46 28.48 7.68 0.44
C ASP A 46 27.23 8.52 0.12
N PHE A 47 26.20 7.88 -0.44
CA PHE A 47 24.92 8.50 -0.77
C PHE A 47 23.80 8.06 0.18
N SER A 48 24.13 7.33 1.26
CA SER A 48 23.17 6.88 2.28
C SER A 48 22.38 8.02 2.92
N GLN A 49 22.91 9.25 2.90
CA GLN A 49 22.24 10.45 3.42
C GLN A 49 21.64 11.36 2.32
N GLY A 50 21.83 11.02 1.04
CA GLY A 50 21.34 11.79 -0.10
C GLY A 50 19.97 11.29 -0.59
N LEU A 51 19.22 12.15 -1.30
CA LEU A 51 17.89 11.81 -1.84
C LEU A 51 17.86 10.58 -2.76
N LEU A 52 19.00 10.17 -3.30
CA LEU A 52 19.12 9.05 -4.25
C LEU A 52 18.99 7.68 -3.59
N CYS A 53 19.35 7.56 -2.31
CA CYS A 53 19.43 6.29 -1.59
C CYS A 53 19.17 6.36 -0.10
N GLY A 54 19.29 7.53 0.50
CA GLY A 54 18.68 7.77 1.80
C GLY A 54 17.21 7.48 1.63
N ALA A 55 16.75 6.42 2.28
CA ALA A 55 15.34 6.24 2.52
C ALA A 55 14.84 7.61 2.94
N GLN A 56 13.99 8.23 2.12
CA GLN A 56 13.14 9.26 2.65
C GLN A 56 12.63 8.67 3.96
N LYS A 57 12.75 9.40 5.06
CA LYS A 57 11.87 9.18 6.21
C LYS A 57 10.46 9.41 5.66
N THR A 58 9.95 8.46 4.87
CA THR A 58 8.55 8.27 4.63
C THR A 58 8.06 8.06 6.04
N ALA A 59 7.36 9.08 6.56
CA ALA A 59 6.66 8.97 7.81
C ALA A 59 6.03 7.59 7.81
N ALA A 60 6.43 6.72 8.74
CA ALA A 60 6.09 5.31 8.70
C ALA A 60 4.60 5.20 8.43
N VAL A 61 4.24 4.80 7.21
CA VAL A 61 2.85 4.66 6.79
C VAL A 61 2.32 3.59 7.73
N PRO A 62 1.41 3.90 8.68
CA PRO A 62 0.99 2.94 9.67
C PRO A 62 0.53 1.66 8.98
N LEU A 63 0.86 0.51 9.56
CA LEU A 63 0.66 -0.84 8.99
C LEU A 63 -0.78 -1.12 8.49
N ASN A 64 -1.75 -0.24 8.79
CA ASN A 64 -3.15 -0.31 8.39
C ASN A 64 -3.67 0.99 7.72
N THR A 65 -2.81 1.77 7.04
CA THR A 65 -3.21 3.06 6.44
C THR A 65 -4.34 2.90 5.43
N ASP A 66 -4.26 1.89 4.58
CA ASP A 66 -5.29 1.61 3.57
C ASP A 66 -6.63 1.19 4.23
N GLU A 67 -6.59 0.46 5.34
CA GLU A 67 -7.78 0.07 6.10
C GLU A 67 -8.42 1.29 6.79
N ALA A 68 -7.61 2.13 7.43
CA ALA A 68 -8.07 3.34 8.10
C ALA A 68 -8.61 4.37 7.10
N PHE A 69 -7.94 4.51 5.95
CA PHE A 69 -8.42 5.30 4.81
C PHE A 69 -9.77 4.78 4.32
N LEU A 70 -9.90 3.47 4.08
CA LEU A 70 -11.12 2.88 3.56
C LEU A 70 -12.30 3.01 4.53
N ALA A 71 -12.06 2.85 5.83
CA ALA A 71 -13.08 3.06 6.86
C ALA A 71 -13.60 4.51 6.86
N GLU A 72 -12.68 5.49 6.76
CA GLU A 72 -13.07 6.89 6.70
C GLU A 72 -13.68 7.28 5.35
N TYR A 73 -13.22 6.69 4.24
CA TYR A 73 -13.84 6.82 2.93
C TYR A 73 -15.30 6.37 2.98
N LYS A 74 -15.58 5.17 3.50
CA LYS A 74 -16.95 4.65 3.63
C LYS A 74 -17.81 5.55 4.50
N ARG A 75 -17.27 6.09 5.60
CA ARG A 75 -17.96 7.06 6.45
C ARG A 75 -18.31 8.36 5.70
N ASN A 76 -17.41 8.87 4.85
CA ASN A 76 -17.68 10.05 4.02
C ASN A 76 -18.72 9.74 2.94
N ALA A 77 -18.65 8.58 2.28
CA ALA A 77 -19.60 8.16 1.26
C ALA A 77 -21.04 8.08 1.80
N MET A 78 -21.23 7.75 3.08
CA MET A 78 -22.56 7.76 3.75
C MET A 78 -23.24 9.13 3.74
N GLN A 79 -22.51 10.24 3.55
CA GLN A 79 -23.05 11.59 3.55
C GLN A 79 -23.72 11.99 2.21
N TYR A 80 -23.49 11.22 1.14
CA TYR A 80 -23.95 11.53 -0.22
C TYR A 80 -25.07 10.58 -0.64
N ALA A 81 -26.28 10.79 -0.13
CA ALA A 81 -27.39 9.85 -0.26
C ALA A 81 -27.69 9.42 -1.70
N GLU A 82 -27.52 10.33 -2.66
CA GLU A 82 -27.77 10.14 -4.09
C GLU A 82 -26.81 9.16 -4.78
N VAL A 83 -25.58 9.03 -4.29
CA VAL A 83 -24.53 8.17 -4.89
C VAL A 83 -23.92 7.18 -3.90
N ARG A 84 -24.35 7.20 -2.64
CA ARG A 84 -23.83 6.38 -1.53
C ARG A 84 -23.70 4.91 -1.91
N ASP A 85 -24.78 4.31 -2.41
CA ASP A 85 -24.81 2.87 -2.65
C ASP A 85 -23.82 2.48 -3.76
N SER A 86 -23.65 3.33 -4.78
CA SER A 86 -22.64 3.16 -5.82
C SER A 86 -21.21 3.28 -5.26
N LEU A 87 -20.94 4.30 -4.44
CA LEU A 87 -19.63 4.51 -3.80
C LEU A 87 -19.26 3.35 -2.87
N LEU A 88 -20.20 2.89 -2.04
CA LEU A 88 -19.97 1.79 -1.11
C LEU A 88 -19.81 0.45 -1.83
N ALA A 89 -20.56 0.22 -2.91
CA ALA A 89 -20.39 -0.96 -3.75
C ALA A 89 -19.00 -0.99 -4.38
N SER A 90 -18.56 0.12 -4.98
CA SER A 90 -17.22 0.24 -5.57
C SER A 90 -16.12 0.01 -4.53
N ALA A 91 -16.22 0.64 -3.36
CA ALA A 91 -15.25 0.48 -2.26
C ALA A 91 -15.28 -0.90 -1.59
N THR A 92 -16.31 -1.71 -1.83
CA THR A 92 -16.41 -3.09 -1.34
C THR A 92 -15.89 -4.08 -2.37
N GLN A 93 -16.17 -3.84 -3.65
CA GLN A 93 -15.73 -4.70 -4.75
C GLN A 93 -14.25 -4.52 -5.07
N SER A 94 -13.73 -3.29 -4.95
CA SER A 94 -12.36 -2.94 -5.32
C SER A 94 -11.77 -1.91 -4.34
N PRO A 95 -11.57 -2.29 -3.06
CA PRO A 95 -11.09 -1.39 -2.00
C PRO A 95 -9.74 -0.73 -2.30
N GLU A 96 -8.89 -1.41 -3.08
CA GLU A 96 -7.57 -0.93 -3.49
C GLU A 96 -7.64 0.28 -4.44
N ILE A 97 -8.72 0.43 -5.22
CA ILE A 97 -8.84 1.49 -6.24
C ILE A 97 -8.85 2.87 -5.57
N SER A 98 -9.69 3.05 -4.54
CA SER A 98 -9.78 4.33 -3.83
C SER A 98 -8.45 4.69 -3.15
N SER A 99 -7.75 3.69 -2.60
CA SER A 99 -6.42 3.87 -1.99
C SER A 99 -5.36 4.24 -3.02
N MET A 100 -5.37 3.61 -4.21
CA MET A 100 -4.45 3.98 -5.31
C MET A 100 -4.71 5.39 -5.81
N GLN A 101 -5.98 5.79 -5.97
CA GLN A 101 -6.33 7.15 -6.37
C GLN A 101 -5.85 8.18 -5.33
N ALA A 102 -5.98 7.87 -4.04
CA ALA A 102 -5.48 8.74 -2.97
C ALA A 102 -3.95 8.86 -2.98
N LYS A 103 -3.24 7.75 -3.23
CA LYS A 103 -1.78 7.74 -3.43
C LYS A 103 -1.38 8.56 -4.66
N GLN A 104 -2.16 8.52 -5.75
CA GLN A 104 -1.92 9.35 -6.93
C GLN A 104 -2.08 10.84 -6.63
N VAL A 105 -3.17 11.24 -5.96
CA VAL A 105 -3.36 12.64 -5.52
C VAL A 105 -2.16 13.09 -4.69
N CYS A 106 -1.69 12.23 -3.81
CA CYS A 106 -0.53 12.52 -2.98
C CYS A 106 0.77 12.71 -3.79
N SER A 107 0.99 11.86 -4.80
CA SER A 107 2.09 12.00 -5.75
C SER A 107 2.01 13.32 -6.52
N ASP A 108 0.81 13.70 -6.97
CA ASP A 108 0.58 14.96 -7.67
C ASP A 108 0.89 16.16 -6.75
N LEU A 109 0.45 16.13 -5.49
CA LEU A 109 0.79 17.16 -4.49
C LEU A 109 2.30 17.27 -4.25
N GLN A 110 2.99 16.12 -4.16
CA GLN A 110 4.45 16.08 -3.98
C GLN A 110 5.20 16.66 -5.19
N SER A 111 4.63 16.54 -6.39
CA SER A 111 5.19 17.12 -7.62
C SER A 111 4.96 18.63 -7.75
N GLY A 112 4.25 19.25 -6.80
CA GLY A 112 4.00 20.68 -6.75
C GLY A 112 2.67 21.13 -7.35
N LEU A 113 1.78 20.20 -7.74
CA LEU A 113 0.42 20.55 -8.12
C LEU A 113 -0.37 20.97 -6.88
N SER A 114 -1.20 22.01 -7.03
CA SER A 114 -2.17 22.40 -6.02
C SER A 114 -3.38 21.46 -6.00
N LEU A 115 -4.09 21.41 -4.87
CA LEU A 115 -5.36 20.67 -4.76
C LEU A 115 -6.39 21.14 -5.80
N ASP A 116 -6.38 22.43 -6.17
CA ASP A 116 -7.31 22.98 -7.15
C ASP A 116 -6.99 22.53 -8.57
N GLU A 117 -5.69 22.43 -8.93
CA GLU A 117 -5.26 21.85 -10.21
C GLU A 117 -5.63 20.37 -10.32
N ILE A 118 -5.46 19.61 -9.23
CA ILE A 118 -5.83 18.19 -9.16
C ILE A 118 -7.35 18.03 -9.34
N LYS A 119 -8.15 18.83 -8.62
CA LYS A 119 -9.62 18.84 -8.76
C LYS A 119 -10.05 19.21 -10.17
N GLN A 120 -9.39 20.20 -10.79
CA GLN A 120 -9.71 20.62 -12.15
C GLN A 120 -9.41 19.52 -13.17
N LYS A 121 -8.28 18.82 -13.03
CA LYS A 121 -7.95 17.65 -13.86
C LYS A 121 -8.99 16.55 -13.72
N GLN A 122 -9.34 16.19 -12.49
CA GLN A 122 -10.37 15.18 -12.21
C GLN A 122 -11.74 15.58 -12.78
N SER A 123 -12.12 16.86 -12.66
CA SER A 123 -13.41 17.36 -13.18
C SER A 123 -13.51 17.34 -14.70
N ARG A 124 -12.38 17.39 -15.43
CA ARG A 124 -12.37 17.26 -16.90
C ARG A 124 -12.48 15.81 -17.36
N GLU A 125 -11.95 14.89 -16.57
CA GLU A 125 -11.90 13.45 -16.88
C GLU A 125 -13.16 12.70 -16.39
N THR A 126 -13.96 13.34 -15.53
CA THR A 126 -15.06 12.69 -14.82
C THR A 126 -16.43 13.28 -15.19
N VAL A 127 -17.34 12.43 -15.68
CA VAL A 127 -18.67 12.86 -16.15
C VAL A 127 -19.79 12.38 -15.21
N GLU A 128 -19.59 11.29 -14.47
CA GLU A 128 -20.60 10.76 -13.56
C GLU A 128 -20.54 11.39 -12.17
N GLN A 129 -21.71 11.70 -11.60
CA GLN A 129 -21.83 12.29 -10.26
C GLN A 129 -21.16 11.45 -9.17
N SER A 130 -21.28 10.13 -9.24
CA SER A 130 -20.62 9.18 -8.32
C SER A 130 -19.10 9.33 -8.38
N SER A 131 -18.56 9.50 -9.58
CA SER A 131 -17.13 9.64 -9.79
C SER A 131 -16.61 11.02 -9.35
N ILE A 132 -17.41 12.09 -9.52
CA ILE A 132 -17.08 13.43 -8.99
C ILE A 132 -16.99 13.40 -7.46
N VAL A 133 -18.00 12.81 -6.80
CA VAL A 133 -18.02 12.68 -5.34
C VAL A 133 -16.89 11.77 -4.85
N ASN A 134 -16.62 10.66 -5.55
CA ASN A 134 -15.49 9.79 -5.25
C ASN A 134 -14.17 10.58 -5.28
N ALA A 135 -13.92 11.32 -6.37
CA ALA A 135 -12.73 12.14 -6.53
C ALA A 135 -12.60 13.17 -5.41
N GLN A 136 -13.70 13.81 -5.00
CA GLN A 136 -13.71 14.76 -3.88
C GLN A 136 -13.33 14.10 -2.55
N ILE A 137 -13.94 12.95 -2.21
CA ILE A 137 -13.65 12.21 -0.97
C ILE A 137 -12.19 11.77 -0.97
N VAL A 138 -11.72 11.15 -2.06
CA VAL A 138 -10.35 10.67 -2.22
C VAL A 138 -9.35 11.81 -2.06
N THR A 139 -9.55 12.91 -2.78
CA THR A 139 -8.63 14.06 -2.77
C THR A 139 -8.54 14.69 -1.37
N ASN A 140 -9.66 14.78 -0.65
CA ASN A 140 -9.68 15.31 0.71
C ASN A 140 -8.99 14.39 1.73
N LEU A 141 -9.09 13.08 1.56
CA LEU A 141 -8.47 12.10 2.48
C LEU A 141 -6.99 11.82 2.14
N ALA A 142 -6.56 12.10 0.91
CA ALA A 142 -5.20 11.78 0.44
C ALA A 142 -4.10 12.41 1.31
N SER A 143 -4.21 13.71 1.61
CA SER A 143 -3.22 14.41 2.45
C SER A 143 -3.20 13.88 3.87
N LYS A 144 -4.36 13.50 4.44
CA LYS A 144 -4.45 12.96 5.80
C LYS A 144 -3.75 11.60 5.95
N TYR A 145 -3.90 10.72 4.97
CA TYR A 145 -3.46 9.32 5.09
C TYR A 145 -2.13 9.02 4.38
N TYR A 146 -1.85 9.67 3.26
CA TYR A 146 -0.71 9.30 2.40
C TYR A 146 0.39 10.38 2.32
N CYS A 147 0.06 11.66 2.54
CA CYS A 147 1.06 12.74 2.68
C CYS A 147 0.70 13.75 3.77
N PRO A 148 0.75 13.35 5.04
CA PRO A 148 0.41 14.24 6.15
C PRO A 148 1.31 15.47 6.22
N ASN A 149 2.55 15.38 5.73
CA ASN A 149 3.49 16.50 5.67
C ASN A 149 3.08 17.61 4.68
N LEU A 150 2.15 17.32 3.77
CA LEU A 150 1.62 18.25 2.78
C LEU A 150 0.21 18.75 3.14
N ALA A 151 -0.38 18.25 4.23
CA ALA A 151 -1.63 18.78 4.78
C ALA A 151 -1.32 20.13 5.46
N LYS A 152 -1.44 21.23 4.71
CA LYS A 152 -1.43 22.61 5.23
C LYS A 152 -2.76 23.27 4.95
#